data_AF-A0A1Y4L2R6-F1
#
_entry.id   AF-A0A1Y4L2R6-F1
#
_cell.length_a   1.000
_cell.length_b   1.000
_cell.length_c   1.000
_cell.angle_alpha   90.00
_cell.angle_beta   90.00
_cell.angle_gamma   90.00
#
_symmetry.space_group_name_H-M   'P 1'
#
loop_
_entity.id
_entity.type
_entity.pdbx_description
1 polymer ?
#
loop_
_entity_poly.entity_id
_entity_poly.type
_entity_poly.pdbx_seq_one_letter_code
_entity_poly.pdbx_strand_id
1 'polypeptide(L)'
;MICALADVKAYMQVTDDGDDALITTLIEAAEGYLADAGIHPGEPVDARYALAVSALTLHWYDNRQAVDTNLTDLPLGLRQVINQLKAKGVRGSEA
;
A
#
# COMPACT_ATOMS: atom_id res chain seq x y z
N MET A 1 3.85 -10.29 5.32
CA MET A 1 2.64 -9.49 5.47
C MET A 1 2.66 -8.78 6.80
N ILE A 2 2.67 -7.44 6.74
CA ILE A 2 2.70 -6.51 7.88
C ILE A 2 1.28 -5.99 8.15
N CYS A 3 0.57 -5.59 7.09
CA CYS A 3 -0.82 -5.14 7.17
C CYS A 3 -1.78 -6.34 7.11
N ALA A 4 -2.68 -6.47 8.09
CA ALA A 4 -3.62 -7.58 8.14
C ALA A 4 -4.68 -7.46 7.03
N LEU A 5 -5.03 -8.58 6.41
CA LEU A 5 -6.05 -8.66 5.36
C LEU A 5 -7.37 -8.00 5.77
N ALA A 6 -7.84 -8.28 6.99
CA ALA A 6 -9.11 -7.73 7.50
C ALA A 6 -9.11 -6.19 7.55
N ASP A 7 -8.01 -5.57 7.96
CA ASP A 7 -7.89 -4.11 8.05
C ASP A 7 -7.89 -3.46 6.66
N VAL A 8 -7.21 -4.09 5.71
CA VAL A 8 -7.17 -3.63 4.31
C VAL A 8 -8.54 -3.80 3.65
N LYS A 9 -9.22 -4.94 3.85
CA LYS A 9 -10.59 -5.16 3.38
C LYS A 9 -11.57 -4.13 3.96
N ALA A 10 -11.43 -3.79 5.24
CA ALA A 10 -12.25 -2.75 5.87
C ALA A 10 -12.06 -1.38 5.19
N TYR A 11 -10.82 -1.02 4.83
CA TYR A 11 -10.55 0.19 4.04
C TYR A 11 -11.20 0.13 2.64
N MET A 12 -11.12 -1.02 1.98
CA MET A 12 -11.68 -1.25 0.64
C MET A 12 -13.21 -1.42 0.61
N GLN A 13 -13.86 -1.48 1.78
CA GLN A 13 -15.29 -1.80 1.93
C GLN A 13 -15.68 -3.19 1.37
N VAL A 14 -14.75 -4.15 1.40
CA VAL A 14 -14.99 -5.55 1.00
C VAL A 14 -15.39 -6.36 2.24
N THR A 15 -16.60 -6.92 2.23
CA THR A 15 -17.17 -7.62 3.40
C THR A 15 -17.22 -9.14 3.27
N ASP A 16 -17.15 -9.67 2.04
CA ASP A 16 -17.11 -11.11 1.77
C ASP A 16 -15.68 -11.59 1.52
N ASP A 17 -15.48 -12.90 1.47
CA ASP A 17 -14.16 -13.54 1.40
C ASP A 17 -13.79 -14.04 -0.02
N GLY A 18 -14.59 -13.71 -1.04
CA GLY A 18 -14.42 -14.25 -2.39
C GLY A 18 -13.07 -13.92 -3.03
N ASP A 19 -12.54 -12.74 -2.72
CA ASP A 19 -11.29 -12.22 -3.28
C ASP A 19 -10.11 -12.24 -2.28
N ASP A 20 -10.21 -12.92 -1.14
CA ASP A 20 -9.20 -12.91 -0.07
C ASP A 20 -7.79 -13.27 -0.57
N ALA A 21 -7.69 -14.29 -1.41
CA ALA A 21 -6.41 -14.72 -1.98
C ALA A 21 -5.80 -13.65 -2.91
N LEU A 22 -6.64 -12.99 -3.70
CA LEU A 22 -6.20 -11.91 -4.59
C LEU A 22 -5.77 -10.69 -3.78
N ILE A 23 -6.60 -10.23 -2.84
CA ILE A 23 -6.32 -9.07 -2.00
C ILE A 23 -5.05 -9.31 -1.19
N THR A 24 -4.86 -10.52 -0.65
CA THR A 24 -3.62 -10.93 0.03
C THR A 24 -2.39 -10.75 -0.86
N THR A 25 -2.45 -11.23 -2.11
CA THR A 25 -1.35 -11.10 -3.07
C THR A 25 -1.03 -9.63 -3.37
N LEU A 26 -2.06 -8.78 -3.46
CA LEU A 26 -1.90 -7.35 -3.72
C LEU A 26 -1.31 -6.59 -2.51
N ILE A 27 -1.66 -6.99 -1.28
CA ILE A 27 -1.04 -6.45 -0.05
C ILE A 27 0.46 -6.76 -0.04
N GLU A 28 0.84 -8.00 -0.33
CA GLU A 28 2.24 -8.41 -0.39
C GLU A 28 3.02 -7.65 -1.47
N ALA A 29 2.41 -7.46 -2.65
CA ALA A 29 2.98 -6.64 -3.71
C ALA A 29 3.15 -5.17 -3.28
N ALA A 30 2.22 -4.61 -2.50
CA ALA A 30 2.27 -3.22 -2.06
C ALA A 30 3.37 -3.01 -1.01
N GLU A 31 3.49 -3.95 -0.07
CA GLU A 31 4.59 -3.97 0.91
C GLU A 31 5.94 -4.11 0.22
N GLY A 32 6.06 -5.03 -0.74
CA GLY A 32 7.27 -5.22 -1.54
C GLY A 32 7.66 -3.97 -2.31
N TYR A 33 6.69 -3.33 -2.98
CA TYR A 33 6.93 -2.08 -3.72
C TYR A 33 7.46 -0.95 -2.81
N LEU A 34 6.91 -0.80 -1.61
CA LEU A 34 7.40 0.19 -0.64
C LEU A 34 8.81 -0.17 -0.14
N ALA A 35 9.05 -1.45 0.17
CA ALA A 35 10.36 -1.94 0.62
C ALA A 35 11.46 -1.73 -0.45
N ASP A 36 11.19 -2.05 -1.71
CA ASP A 36 12.09 -1.83 -2.85
C ASP A 36 12.39 -0.33 -3.05
N ALA A 37 11.45 0.52 -2.65
CA ALA A 37 11.62 1.97 -2.64
C ALA A 37 12.33 2.52 -1.39
N GLY A 38 12.87 1.64 -0.53
CA GLY A 38 13.57 1.99 0.72
C GLY A 38 12.64 2.44 1.85
N ILE A 39 11.35 2.15 1.76
CA ILE A 39 10.36 2.52 2.78
C ILE A 39 10.13 1.31 3.67
N HIS A 40 10.47 1.47 4.95
CA HIS A 40 10.21 0.47 5.97
C HIS A 40 8.97 0.83 6.80
N PRO A 41 8.24 -0.15 7.33
CA PRO A 41 7.04 0.07 8.15
C PRO A 41 7.33 0.86 9.43
N GLY A 42 8.54 0.78 9.97
CA GLY A 42 8.88 1.27 11.30
C GLY A 42 8.42 0.32 12.42
N GLU A 43 8.88 0.59 13.64
CA GLU A 43 8.50 -0.15 14.86
C GLU A 43 8.20 0.87 15.97
N PRO A 44 6.92 1.04 16.39
CA PRO A 44 5.72 0.39 15.84
C PRO A 44 5.43 0.85 14.40
N VAL A 45 4.60 0.07 13.68
CA VAL A 45 4.22 0.34 12.29
C VAL A 45 3.61 1.75 12.16
N ASP A 46 4.17 2.57 11.27
CA ASP A 46 3.68 3.92 10.98
C ASP A 46 2.31 3.80 10.30
N ALA A 47 1.28 4.46 10.85
CA ALA A 47 -0.07 4.43 10.28
C ALA A 47 -0.10 4.92 8.82
N ARG A 48 0.84 5.77 8.40
CA ARG A 48 0.97 6.20 6.99
C ARG A 48 1.48 5.10 6.08
N TYR A 49 2.30 4.18 6.59
CA TYR A 49 2.71 2.99 5.86
C TYR A 49 1.49 2.10 5.59
N ALA A 50 0.71 1.81 6.64
CA ALA A 50 -0.52 1.03 6.50
C ALA A 50 -1.51 1.68 5.52
N LEU A 51 -1.70 3.00 5.61
CA LEU A 51 -2.52 3.75 4.65
C LEU A 51 -2.01 3.63 3.20
N ALA A 52 -0.68 3.70 3.00
CA ALA A 52 -0.10 3.57 1.67
C ALA A 52 -0.30 2.16 1.09
N VAL A 53 -0.14 1.11 1.90
CA VAL A 53 -0.41 -0.28 1.51
C VAL A 53 -1.89 -0.46 1.13
N SER A 54 -2.83 0.02 1.96
CA SER A 54 -4.26 -0.07 1.66
C SER A 54 -4.65 0.66 0.39
N ALA A 55 -4.11 1.87 0.17
CA ALA A 55 -4.41 2.67 -1.02
C ALA A 55 -3.83 2.06 -2.32
N LEU A 56 -2.62 1.50 -2.27
CA LEU A 56 -2.02 0.77 -3.41
C LEU A 56 -2.82 -0.50 -3.72
N THR A 57 -3.18 -1.26 -2.68
CA THR A 57 -3.99 -2.48 -2.81
C THR A 57 -5.33 -2.18 -3.48
N LEU A 58 -6.07 -1.18 -2.99
CA LEU A 58 -7.34 -0.75 -3.58
C LEU A 58 -7.16 -0.32 -5.03
N HIS A 59 -6.15 0.50 -5.31
CA HIS A 59 -5.88 0.98 -6.67
C HIS A 59 -5.64 -0.18 -7.64
N TRP A 60 -4.79 -1.15 -7.30
CA TRP A 60 -4.54 -2.29 -8.18
C TRP A 60 -5.72 -3.24 -8.27
N TYR A 61 -6.47 -3.41 -7.17
CA TYR A 61 -7.67 -4.23 -7.17
C TYR A 61 -8.74 -3.67 -8.11
N ASP A 62 -9.04 -2.37 -8.03
CA ASP A 62 -10.03 -1.69 -8.88
C ASP A 62 -9.61 -1.68 -10.36
N ASN A 63 -8.31 -1.65 -10.62
CA ASN A 63 -7.75 -1.59 -11.97
C ASN A 63 -7.23 -2.93 -12.49
N ARG A 64 -7.56 -4.06 -11.84
CA ARG A 64 -7.02 -5.39 -12.18
C ARG A 64 -7.38 -5.89 -13.58
N GLN A 65 -8.41 -5.33 -14.20
CA GLN A 65 -8.88 -5.65 -15.56
C GLN A 65 -8.58 -4.53 -16.56
N ALA A 66 -7.87 -3.49 -16.15
CA ALA A 66 -7.60 -2.37 -17.03
C ALA A 66 -6.59 -2.78 -18.11
N VAL A 67 -7.06 -2.76 -19.36
CA VAL A 67 -6.25 -2.90 -20.58
C VAL A 67 -5.82 -1.53 -21.12
N ASP A 68 -6.34 -0.45 -20.53
CA ASP A 68 -6.08 0.92 -20.94
C ASP A 68 -4.73 1.43 -20.41
N THR A 69 -4.03 2.19 -21.23
CA THR A 69 -2.73 2.79 -20.95
C THR A 69 -2.78 4.01 -20.00
N ASN A 70 -3.98 4.47 -19.63
CA ASN A 70 -4.19 5.67 -18.80
C ASN A 70 -4.29 5.40 -17.29
N LEU A 71 -3.68 4.33 -16.78
CA LEU A 71 -3.59 4.03 -15.34
C LEU A 71 -2.55 4.90 -14.59
N THR A 72 -2.20 6.07 -15.14
CA THR A 72 -1.07 6.88 -14.66
C THR A 72 -1.35 7.61 -13.34
N ASP A 73 -2.61 7.71 -12.95
CA ASP A 73 -3.02 8.53 -11.81
C ASP A 73 -3.26 7.68 -10.56
N LEU A 74 -2.25 7.67 -9.69
CA LEU A 74 -2.40 7.18 -8.32
C LEU A 74 -3.44 8.04 -7.56
N PRO A 75 -4.10 7.48 -6.53
CA PRO A 75 -4.99 8.25 -5.66
C PRO A 75 -4.36 9.56 -5.18
N LEU A 76 -5.16 10.64 -5.21
CA LEU A 76 -4.72 11.97 -4.79
C LEU A 76 -4.14 11.92 -3.36
N GLY A 77 -2.93 12.43 -3.17
CA GLY A 77 -2.28 12.44 -1.85
C GLY A 77 -1.33 11.26 -1.60
N LEU A 78 -1.49 10.12 -2.30
CA LEU A 78 -0.69 8.92 -2.04
C LEU A 78 0.79 9.15 -2.31
N ARG A 79 1.11 9.85 -3.39
CA ARG A 79 2.50 10.20 -3.73
C ARG A 79 3.15 11.06 -2.66
N GLN A 80 2.41 12.01 -2.07
CA GLN A 80 2.91 12.85 -0.99
C GLN A 80 3.18 12.03 0.28
N VAL A 81 2.30 11.08 0.63
CA VAL A 81 2.48 10.17 1.76
C VAL A 81 3.74 9.32 1.58
N ILE A 82 3.91 8.69 0.41
CA ILE A 82 5.08 7.88 0.07
C ILE A 82 6.36 8.73 0.15
N ASN A 83 6.34 9.96 -0.36
CA ASN A 83 7.50 10.86 -0.29
C ASN A 83 7.88 11.22 1.15
N GLN A 84 6.90 11.46 2.04
CA GLN A 84 7.18 11.70 3.45
C GLN A 84 7.75 10.47 4.15
N LEU A 85 7.26 9.27 3.82
CA LEU A 85 7.78 8.01 4.35
C LEU A 85 9.25 7.81 3.93
N LYS A 86 9.57 8.05 2.65
CA LYS A 86 10.97 8.03 2.17
C LYS A 86 11.85 9.02 2.92
N ALA A 87 11.40 10.27 3.06
CA ALA A 87 12.16 11.30 3.76
C ALA A 87 12.40 10.98 5.24
N LYS A 88 11.43 10.33 5.90
CA LYS A 88 11.59 9.82 7.27
C LYS A 88 12.63 8.70 7.34
N GLY A 89 12.58 7.74 6.41
CA GLY A 89 13.54 6.63 6.34
C GLY A 89 14.99 7.10 6.15
N VAL A 90 15.21 8.11 5.29
CA VAL A 90 16.55 8.71 5.08
C VAL A 90 17.12 9.30 6.38
N ARG A 91 16.29 10.00 7.16
CA ARG A 91 16.72 10.61 8.44
C ARG A 91 17.00 9.58 9.54
N GLY A 92 16.50 8.35 9.43
CA GLY A 92 16.71 7.29 10.41
C GLY A 92 18.09 6.60 10.34
N SER A 93 18.93 6.95 9.37
CA SER A 93 20.26 6.35 9.16
C SER A 93 21.44 7.23 9.60
N GLU A 94 21.18 8.45 10.08
CA GLU A 94 22.21 9.43 10.49
C GLU A 94 22.36 9.59 12.02
N ALA A 95 21.98 8.58 12.81
CA ALA A 95 22.13 8.59 14.27
C ALA A 95 22.92 7.38 14.79
#